data_AF-A0A2W6Z3Y7-F1
#
_entry.id   AF-A0A2W6Z3Y7-F1
#
_cell.length_a   1.000
_cell.length_b   1.000
_cell.length_c   1.000
_cell.angle_alpha   90.00
_cell.angle_beta   90.00
_cell.angle_gamma   90.00
#
_symmetry.space_group_name_H-M   'P 1'
#
loop_
_entity.id
_entity.type
_entity.pdbx_description
1 polymer ?
#
loop_
_entity_poly.entity_id
_entity_poly.type
_entity_poly.pdbx_seq_one_letter_code
_entity_poly.pdbx_strand_id
1 'polypeptide(L)'
;MAIELNDGARIGAPVIRQQRFGEVAQLAIVRTEQRDRLRKNLASGEMEPIPNGKDRQGNPKVKQEIVIHCVAMPGTSMEAKLGDEAAVPAAGDRVRVILKAKGFGDWIEARKAHRKGKLNVGDQLTLATRWAQQYDQDGNPKGSKIETQAEADAVPRNVTIGFYGPISLSEGTDVAWIEAAEQSYRDDQASERQQRAIPIGEVDDFGDEFGDDGVPF
;
A
#
# COMPACT_ATOMS: atom_id res chain seq x y z
N MET A 1 -32.49 -0.66 -6.44
CA MET A 1 -31.32 -0.94 -7.30
C MET A 1 -30.62 -2.14 -6.71
N ALA A 2 -30.33 -3.16 -7.51
CA ALA A 2 -29.60 -4.34 -7.05
C ALA A 2 -28.11 -3.99 -6.95
N ILE A 3 -27.46 -4.40 -5.86
CA ILE A 3 -26.00 -4.29 -5.70
C ILE A 3 -25.41 -5.56 -6.30
N GLU A 4 -24.60 -5.41 -7.33
CA GLU A 4 -23.90 -6.51 -7.97
C GLU A 4 -22.73 -6.94 -7.07
N LEU A 5 -22.67 -8.23 -6.74
CA LEU A 5 -21.54 -8.79 -6.00
C LEU A 5 -20.42 -9.04 -7.01
N ASN A 6 -19.26 -8.42 -6.79
CA ASN A 6 -18.09 -8.64 -7.62
C ASN A 6 -17.33 -9.85 -7.06
N ASP A 7 -17.47 -11.00 -7.72
CA ASP A 7 -16.86 -12.26 -7.32
C ASP A 7 -15.32 -12.18 -7.41
N GLY A 8 -14.68 -11.97 -6.26
CA GLY A 8 -13.27 -12.34 -6.06
C GLY A 8 -12.21 -11.24 -6.11
N ALA A 9 -12.56 -9.97 -6.38
CA ALA A 9 -11.59 -8.90 -6.17
C ALA A 9 -11.47 -8.61 -4.65
N ARG A 10 -10.34 -8.96 -4.03
CA ARG A 10 -9.96 -8.33 -2.76
C ARG A 10 -9.86 -6.83 -3.01
N ILE A 11 -10.93 -6.08 -2.72
CA ILE A 11 -10.95 -4.63 -2.81
C ILE A 11 -10.04 -4.10 -1.70
N GLY A 12 -8.74 -4.06 -1.97
CA GLY A 12 -7.77 -3.54 -1.03
C GLY A 12 -8.00 -2.05 -0.84
N ALA A 13 -7.89 -1.55 0.40
CA ALA A 13 -8.08 -0.14 0.71
C ALA A 13 -7.31 0.80 -0.26
N PRO A 14 -7.88 1.94 -0.68
CA PRO A 14 -7.25 2.87 -1.61
C PRO A 14 -5.90 3.37 -1.10
N VAL A 15 -4.99 3.68 -2.03
CA VAL A 15 -3.61 4.06 -1.72
C VAL A 15 -3.43 5.56 -1.84
N ILE A 16 -2.99 6.22 -0.76
CA ILE A 16 -2.63 7.65 -0.75
C ILE A 16 -1.55 7.94 -1.80
N ARG A 17 -1.75 8.99 -2.59
CA ARG A 17 -0.86 9.42 -3.67
C ARG A 17 -0.31 10.81 -3.36
N GLN A 18 1.01 10.91 -3.26
CA GLN A 18 1.68 12.22 -3.25
C GLN A 18 1.77 12.72 -4.70
N GLN A 19 0.98 13.74 -5.06
CA GLN A 19 0.92 14.27 -6.42
C GLN A 19 0.85 15.80 -6.50
N ARG A 20 0.19 16.48 -5.55
CA ARG A 20 0.14 17.95 -5.56
C ARG A 20 0.86 18.55 -4.37
N PHE A 21 1.53 19.67 -4.62
CA PHE A 21 2.24 20.41 -3.58
C PHE A 21 1.25 21.04 -2.60
N GLY A 22 1.62 21.04 -1.33
CA GLY A 22 0.79 21.57 -0.26
C GLY A 22 -0.22 20.56 0.29
N GLU A 23 -0.45 19.44 -0.38
CA GLU A 23 -1.32 18.39 0.15
C GLU A 23 -0.70 17.72 1.39
N VAL A 24 -1.58 17.31 2.29
CA VAL A 24 -1.24 16.64 3.55
C VAL A 24 -2.12 15.40 3.72
N ALA A 25 -1.57 14.32 4.25
CA ALA A 25 -2.34 13.21 4.77
C ALA A 25 -2.12 13.11 6.29
N GLN A 26 -3.21 13.10 7.05
CA GLN A 26 -3.21 12.87 8.50
C GLN A 26 -3.89 11.54 8.75
N LEU A 27 -3.16 10.57 9.27
CA LEU A 27 -3.56 9.17 9.24
C LEU A 27 -3.34 8.53 10.60
N ALA A 28 -4.33 7.78 11.10
CA ALA A 28 -4.16 6.93 12.27
C ALA A 28 -3.67 5.54 11.82
N ILE A 29 -2.52 5.10 12.33
CA ILE A 29 -1.88 3.85 11.94
C ILE A 29 -2.66 2.66 12.50
N VAL A 30 -2.91 1.68 11.65
CA VAL A 30 -3.54 0.41 12.01
C VAL A 30 -2.52 -0.71 12.07
N ARG A 31 -1.69 -0.84 11.03
CA ARG A 31 -0.60 -1.82 10.99
C ARG A 31 0.40 -1.49 9.90
N THR A 32 1.54 -2.17 9.94
CA THR A 32 2.59 -2.07 8.93
C THR A 32 2.96 -3.44 8.41
N GLU A 33 3.17 -3.54 7.10
CA GLU A 33 3.66 -4.72 6.40
C GLU A 33 4.91 -4.34 5.61
N GLN A 34 5.96 -5.15 5.72
CA GLN A 34 7.10 -5.05 4.81
C GLN A 34 7.04 -6.21 3.82
N ARG A 35 7.21 -5.91 2.54
CA ARG A 35 7.13 -6.91 1.48
C ARG A 35 8.06 -6.63 0.31
N ASP A 36 8.24 -7.66 -0.51
CA ASP A 36 9.01 -7.59 -1.75
C ASP A 36 8.31 -6.69 -2.77
N ARG A 37 9.09 -5.84 -3.43
CA ARG A 37 8.60 -5.06 -4.57
C ARG A 37 8.56 -5.96 -5.78
N LEU A 38 7.39 -6.02 -6.38
CA LEU A 38 7.15 -6.76 -7.61
C LEU A 38 7.06 -5.81 -8.80
N ARG A 39 7.48 -6.26 -9.97
CA ARG A 39 7.24 -5.61 -11.26
C ARG A 39 6.54 -6.60 -12.18
N LYS A 40 5.65 -6.10 -13.03
CA LYS A 40 5.08 -6.93 -14.09
C LYS A 40 6.15 -7.21 -15.14
N ASN A 41 6.43 -8.48 -15.39
CA ASN A 41 7.25 -8.91 -16.52
C ASN A 41 6.43 -8.67 -17.80
N LEU A 42 6.99 -7.91 -18.74
CA LEU A 42 6.28 -7.55 -19.97
C LEU A 42 6.15 -8.71 -20.96
N ALA A 43 7.01 -9.72 -20.86
CA ALA A 43 6.99 -10.91 -21.71
C ALA A 43 6.05 -12.00 -21.15
N SER A 44 6.13 -12.32 -19.86
CA SER A 44 5.28 -13.36 -19.24
C SER A 44 3.97 -12.83 -18.66
N GLY A 45 3.88 -11.53 -18.38
CA GLY A 45 2.74 -10.93 -17.69
C GLY A 45 2.72 -11.17 -16.17
N GLU A 46 3.62 -11.99 -15.64
CA GLU A 46 3.70 -12.34 -14.22
C GLU A 46 4.29 -11.22 -13.37
N MET A 47 4.01 -11.25 -12.06
CA MET A 47 4.58 -10.31 -11.09
C MET A 47 5.86 -10.89 -10.50
N GLU A 48 7.02 -10.32 -10.85
CA GLU A 48 8.33 -10.81 -10.43
C GLU A 48 9.01 -9.87 -9.43
N PRO A 49 9.74 -10.39 -8.42
CA PRO A 49 10.53 -9.57 -7.52
C PRO A 49 11.57 -8.71 -8.25
N ILE A 50 11.74 -7.46 -7.80
CA ILE A 50 12.72 -6.55 -8.38
C ILE A 50 14.08 -6.80 -7.73
N PRO A 51 15.13 -7.19 -8.48
CA PRO A 51 16.45 -7.42 -7.93
C PRO A 51 17.07 -6.16 -7.29
N ASN A 52 17.87 -6.37 -6.25
CA ASN A 52 18.59 -5.35 -5.50
C ASN A 52 20.04 -5.79 -5.20
N GLY A 53 20.67 -6.44 -6.17
CA GLY A 53 22.02 -6.98 -6.04
C GLY A 53 22.07 -8.26 -5.20
N LYS A 54 23.20 -8.46 -4.50
CA LYS A 54 23.45 -9.62 -3.64
C LYS A 54 23.75 -9.17 -2.21
N ASP A 55 23.48 -10.04 -1.24
CA ASP A 55 23.90 -9.83 0.15
C ASP A 55 25.39 -10.13 0.35
N ARG A 56 25.86 -10.02 1.61
CA ARG A 56 27.27 -10.27 1.94
C ARG A 56 27.68 -11.73 1.72
N GLN A 57 26.69 -12.63 1.65
CA GLN A 57 26.84 -14.06 1.45
C GLN A 57 26.66 -14.46 -0.03
N GLY A 58 26.37 -13.50 -0.91
CA GLY A 58 26.17 -13.74 -2.33
C GLY A 58 24.74 -14.12 -2.73
N ASN A 59 23.78 -14.15 -1.80
CA ASN A 59 22.39 -14.47 -2.10
C ASN A 59 21.70 -13.28 -2.78
N PRO A 60 20.78 -13.51 -3.73
CA PRO A 60 20.01 -12.45 -4.36
C PRO A 60 19.22 -11.64 -3.31
N LYS A 61 19.31 -10.31 -3.40
CA LYS A 61 18.45 -9.39 -2.65
C LYS A 61 17.37 -8.86 -3.56
N VAL A 62 16.24 -8.54 -2.97
CA VAL A 62 15.09 -7.94 -3.66
C VAL A 62 14.78 -6.58 -3.04
N LYS A 63 14.28 -5.65 -3.86
CA LYS A 63 13.89 -4.32 -3.39
C LYS A 63 12.66 -4.48 -2.48
N GLN A 64 12.64 -3.75 -1.38
CA GLN A 64 11.57 -3.80 -0.39
C GLN A 64 10.68 -2.56 -0.48
N GLU A 65 9.43 -2.72 -0.06
CA GLU A 65 8.49 -1.63 0.24
C GLU A 65 7.83 -1.85 1.60
N ILE A 66 7.37 -0.76 2.20
CA ILE A 66 6.56 -0.79 3.42
C ILE A 66 5.15 -0.32 3.06
N VAL A 67 4.16 -1.10 3.46
CA VAL A 67 2.75 -0.77 3.37
C VAL A 67 2.27 -0.40 4.77
N ILE A 68 1.72 0.79 4.92
CA ILE A 68 1.17 1.28 6.17
C ILE A 68 -0.33 1.36 5.99
N HIS A 69 -1.05 0.52 6.71
CA HIS A 69 -2.51 0.53 6.73
C HIS A 69 -2.97 1.54 7.75
N CYS A 70 -3.89 2.41 7.35
CA CYS A 70 -4.33 3.53 8.17
C CYS A 70 -5.84 3.75 8.08
N VAL A 71 -6.32 4.62 8.96
CA VAL A 71 -7.61 5.30 8.86
C VAL A 71 -7.33 6.78 8.55
N ALA A 72 -8.04 7.36 7.58
CA ALA A 72 -7.92 8.77 7.26
C ALA A 72 -8.52 9.63 8.38
N MET A 73 -7.79 10.65 8.81
CA MET A 73 -8.24 11.62 9.82
C MET A 73 -8.64 12.95 9.15
N PRO A 74 -9.42 13.81 9.84
CA PRO A 74 -9.73 15.15 9.39
C PRO A 74 -8.47 15.94 9.01
N GLY A 75 -8.59 16.78 7.99
CA GLY A 75 -7.45 17.53 7.45
C GLY A 75 -6.57 16.75 6.47
N THR A 76 -6.92 15.50 6.15
CA THR A 76 -6.37 14.80 4.97
C THR A 76 -6.91 15.46 3.69
N SER A 77 -6.00 15.87 2.82
CA SER A 77 -6.30 16.48 1.53
C SER A 77 -5.67 15.73 0.35
N MET A 78 -4.78 14.77 0.61
CA MET A 78 -4.19 13.94 -0.44
C MET A 78 -5.21 12.95 -1.01
N GLU A 79 -5.23 12.79 -2.32
CA GLU A 79 -6.04 11.78 -2.99
C GLU A 79 -5.56 10.37 -2.67
N ALA A 80 -6.51 9.46 -2.50
CA ALA A 80 -6.28 8.02 -2.45
C ALA A 80 -6.83 7.38 -3.73
N LYS A 81 -6.10 6.41 -4.28
CA LYS A 81 -6.44 5.75 -5.54
C LYS A 81 -6.63 4.24 -5.37
N LEU A 82 -7.69 3.69 -5.97
CA LEU A 82 -7.93 2.26 -6.11
C LEU A 82 -8.46 1.97 -7.52
N GLY A 83 -7.76 1.11 -8.27
CA GLY A 83 -8.10 0.90 -9.68
C GLY A 83 -8.01 2.22 -10.45
N ASP A 84 -9.09 2.62 -11.10
CA ASP A 84 -9.21 3.90 -11.81
C ASP A 84 -9.83 5.02 -10.98
N GLU A 85 -10.40 4.70 -9.81
CA GLU A 85 -11.03 5.66 -8.91
C GLU A 85 -9.97 6.40 -8.08
N ALA A 86 -10.04 7.73 -8.09
CA ALA A 86 -9.23 8.60 -7.24
C ALA A 86 -10.13 9.64 -6.57
N ALA A 87 -10.02 9.76 -5.25
CA ALA A 87 -10.75 10.73 -4.46
C ALA A 87 -9.99 11.06 -3.17
N VAL A 88 -10.24 12.23 -2.59
CA VAL A 88 -9.78 12.52 -1.23
C VAL A 88 -10.62 11.69 -0.26
N PRO A 89 -9.99 10.83 0.58
CA PRO A 89 -10.72 9.98 1.52
C PRO A 89 -11.43 10.83 2.57
N ALA A 90 -12.65 10.45 2.94
CA ALA A 90 -13.34 11.02 4.08
C ALA A 90 -12.69 10.57 5.39
N ALA A 91 -12.92 11.33 6.45
CA ALA A 91 -12.45 10.94 7.77
C ALA A 91 -13.13 9.63 8.20
N GLY A 92 -12.34 8.65 8.66
CA GLY A 92 -12.80 7.29 8.96
C GLY A 92 -12.54 6.28 7.84
N ASP A 93 -12.24 6.73 6.62
CA ASP A 93 -11.99 5.81 5.50
C ASP A 93 -10.69 5.01 5.70
N ARG A 94 -10.74 3.75 5.30
CA ARG A 94 -9.56 2.87 5.27
C ARG A 94 -8.68 3.24 4.08
N VAL A 95 -7.41 3.48 4.35
CA VAL A 95 -6.42 3.80 3.32
C VAL A 95 -5.11 3.07 3.55
N ARG A 96 -4.26 3.07 2.52
CA ARG A 96 -2.88 2.58 2.61
C ARG A 96 -1.91 3.65 2.15
N VAL A 97 -0.72 3.63 2.73
CA VAL A 97 0.45 4.36 2.24
C VAL A 97 1.48 3.31 1.84
N ILE A 98 2.02 3.41 0.63
CA ILE A 98 3.08 2.51 0.16
C ILE A 98 4.35 3.34 -0.02
N LEU A 99 5.33 3.11 0.84
CA LEU A 99 6.61 3.82 0.79
C LEU A 99 7.70 2.92 0.21
N LYS A 100 8.44 3.48 -0.75
CA LYS A 100 9.51 2.81 -1.50
C LYS A 100 10.73 3.71 -1.61
N ALA A 101 11.90 3.11 -1.83
CA ALA A 101 13.16 3.83 -2.03
C ALA A 101 13.38 4.92 -0.95
N LYS A 102 13.53 6.20 -1.32
CA LYS A 102 13.71 7.30 -0.37
C LYS A 102 12.63 7.34 0.72
N GLY A 103 11.36 7.19 0.36
CA GLY A 103 10.27 7.20 1.36
C GLY A 103 10.36 6.04 2.36
N PHE A 104 10.90 4.89 1.94
CA PHE A 104 11.16 3.77 2.85
C PHE A 104 12.26 4.10 3.87
N GLY A 105 13.33 4.78 3.42
CA GLY A 105 14.39 5.27 4.31
C GLY A 105 13.88 6.35 5.28
N ASP A 106 13.11 7.31 4.76
CA ASP A 106 12.52 8.39 5.57
C ASP A 106 11.57 7.83 6.65
N TRP A 107 10.82 6.76 6.33
CA TRP A 107 10.01 6.02 7.30
C TRP A 107 10.83 5.38 8.41
N ILE A 108 11.96 4.74 8.09
CA ILE A 108 12.83 4.13 9.10
C ILE A 108 13.33 5.18 10.09
N GLU A 109 13.78 6.33 9.59
CA GLU A 109 14.27 7.41 10.43
C GLU A 109 13.15 8.02 11.29
N ALA A 110 11.98 8.28 10.71
CA ALA A 110 10.82 8.75 11.44
C ALA A 110 10.41 7.77 12.56
N ARG A 111 10.36 6.47 12.24
CA ARG A 111 10.03 5.41 13.20
C ARG A 111 11.08 5.29 14.30
N LYS A 112 12.37 5.41 13.97
CA LYS A 112 13.45 5.35 14.97
C LYS A 112 13.39 6.53 15.93
N ALA A 113 13.07 7.73 15.42
CA ALA A 113 12.87 8.92 16.23
C ALA A 113 11.62 8.79 17.13
N HIS A 114 10.56 8.15 16.62
CA HIS A 114 9.33 7.90 17.38
C HIS A 114 9.50 6.76 18.38
N ARG A 115 9.52 7.10 19.67
CA ARG A 115 9.57 6.12 20.78
C ARG A 115 10.63 5.01 20.60
N LYS A 116 11.78 5.38 20.04
CA LYS A 116 12.91 4.45 19.76
C LYS A 116 12.51 3.25 18.90
N GLY A 117 11.58 3.42 17.96
CA GLY A 117 11.15 2.36 17.03
C GLY A 117 9.82 1.68 17.37
N LYS A 118 9.23 1.96 18.54
CA LYS A 118 7.95 1.39 18.96
C LYS A 118 6.78 2.11 18.29
N LEU A 119 5.83 1.34 17.80
CA LEU A 119 4.58 1.82 17.21
C LEU A 119 3.41 1.19 17.95
N ASN A 120 2.38 1.99 18.18
CA ASN A 120 1.09 1.52 18.67
C ASN A 120 0.02 1.74 17.58
N VAL A 121 -1.04 0.94 17.64
CA VAL A 121 -2.25 1.23 16.85
C VAL A 121 -2.81 2.57 17.31
N GLY A 122 -3.24 3.40 16.37
CA GLY A 122 -3.71 4.76 16.62
C GLY A 122 -2.62 5.83 16.65
N ASP A 123 -1.34 5.47 16.53
CA ASP A 123 -0.28 6.46 16.30
C ASP A 123 -0.55 7.27 15.03
N GLN A 124 -0.24 8.56 15.05
CA GLN A 124 -0.50 9.44 13.93
C GLN A 124 0.69 9.48 12.98
N LEU A 125 0.42 9.21 11.70
CA LEU A 125 1.30 9.45 10.57
C LEU A 125 0.87 10.73 9.86
N THR A 126 1.80 11.65 9.67
CA THR A 126 1.61 12.81 8.81
C THR A 126 2.56 12.76 7.62
N LEU A 127 1.98 12.92 6.43
CA LEU A 127 2.71 13.05 5.17
C LEU A 127 2.41 14.42 4.58
N ALA A 128 3.40 15.09 4.02
CA ALA A 128 3.17 16.28 3.20
C ALA A 128 3.92 16.18 1.88
N THR A 129 3.41 16.85 0.85
CA THR A 129 4.10 17.01 -0.43
C THR A 129 4.65 18.43 -0.54
N ARG A 130 5.97 18.57 -0.65
CA ARG A 130 6.68 19.86 -0.59
C ARG A 130 7.59 20.14 -1.78
N TRP A 131 8.11 19.10 -2.41
CA TRP A 131 9.00 19.23 -3.56
C TRP A 131 8.88 18.01 -4.46
N ALA A 132 9.43 18.12 -5.67
CA ALA A 132 9.52 17.02 -6.61
C ALA A 132 10.92 16.91 -7.20
N GLN A 133 11.22 15.75 -7.78
CA GLN A 133 12.49 15.45 -8.42
C GLN A 133 12.24 14.67 -9.71
N GLN A 134 12.86 15.13 -10.79
CA GLN A 134 12.89 14.37 -12.04
C GLN A 134 13.93 13.26 -11.95
N TYR A 135 13.69 12.17 -12.66
CA TYR A 135 14.59 11.03 -12.77
C TYR A 135 14.94 10.75 -14.23
N ASP A 136 16.17 10.32 -14.48
CA ASP A 136 16.59 9.80 -15.78
C ASP A 136 16.11 8.35 -16.00
N GLN A 137 16.49 7.76 -17.14
CA GLN A 137 16.10 6.39 -17.50
C GLN A 137 16.72 5.33 -16.58
N ASP A 138 17.88 5.62 -15.99
CA ASP A 138 18.56 4.75 -15.03
C ASP A 138 17.98 4.90 -13.61
N GLY A 139 17.06 5.84 -13.42
CA GLY A 139 16.41 6.13 -12.14
C GLY A 139 17.25 6.99 -11.21
N ASN A 140 18.25 7.71 -11.73
CA ASN A 140 19.02 8.68 -10.96
C ASN A 140 18.34 10.05 -10.97
N PRO A 141 18.47 10.85 -9.89
CA PRO A 141 17.97 12.21 -9.84
C PRO A 141 18.56 13.07 -10.96
N LYS A 142 17.69 13.74 -11.73
CA LYS A 142 18.04 14.65 -12.82
C LYS A 142 17.64 16.08 -12.48
N GLY A 143 18.59 17.01 -12.57
CA GLY A 143 18.35 18.43 -12.32
C GLY A 143 18.10 18.77 -10.85
N SER A 144 17.78 20.04 -10.60
CA SER A 144 17.47 20.54 -9.26
C SER A 144 16.10 20.06 -8.77
N LYS A 145 15.88 20.20 -7.46
CA LYS A 145 14.56 20.02 -6.86
C LYS A 145 13.58 21.02 -7.47
N ILE A 146 12.37 20.55 -7.71
CA ILE A 146 11.23 21.35 -8.13
C ILE A 146 10.46 21.74 -6.88
N GLU A 147 10.21 23.04 -6.69
CA GLU A 147 9.60 23.58 -5.46
C GLU A 147 8.25 24.27 -5.73
N THR A 148 7.83 24.38 -7.00
CA THR A 148 6.49 24.84 -7.36
C THR A 148 5.67 23.81 -8.16
N GLN A 149 4.34 23.87 -8.02
CA GLN A 149 3.44 23.00 -8.79
C GLN A 149 3.49 23.32 -10.29
N ALA A 150 3.65 24.60 -10.66
CA ALA A 150 3.71 25.01 -12.06
C ALA A 150 4.91 24.41 -12.80
N GLU A 151 6.08 24.38 -12.15
CA GLU A 151 7.27 23.70 -12.68
C GLU A 151 7.07 22.19 -12.79
N ALA A 152 6.42 21.57 -11.80
CA ALA A 152 6.12 20.14 -11.83
C ALA A 152 5.15 19.78 -12.97
N ASP A 153 4.12 20.61 -13.20
CA ASP A 153 3.12 20.44 -14.26
C ASP A 153 3.70 20.69 -15.66
N ALA A 154 4.76 21.51 -15.76
CA ALA A 154 5.49 21.75 -17.01
C ALA A 154 6.42 20.59 -17.42
N VAL A 155 6.66 19.61 -16.53
CA VAL A 155 7.51 18.46 -16.85
C VAL A 155 6.85 17.58 -17.92
N PRO A 156 7.56 17.24 -19.03
CA PRO A 156 7.01 16.38 -20.06
C PRO A 156 6.57 15.02 -19.54
N ARG A 157 5.46 14.48 -20.05
CA ARG A 157 4.86 13.21 -19.59
C ARG A 157 5.77 11.98 -19.74
N ASN A 158 6.78 12.04 -20.60
CA ASN A 158 7.76 10.97 -20.79
C ASN A 158 8.91 11.00 -19.77
N VAL A 159 8.94 11.99 -18.87
CA VAL A 159 9.91 12.09 -17.78
C VAL A 159 9.28 11.60 -16.49
N THR A 160 10.01 10.75 -15.75
CA THR A 160 9.56 10.29 -14.45
C THR A 160 9.79 11.39 -13.41
N ILE A 161 8.72 11.78 -12.71
CA ILE A 161 8.77 12.72 -11.60
C ILE A 161 8.31 12.03 -10.31
N GLY A 162 9.09 12.19 -9.24
CA GLY A 162 8.73 11.76 -7.89
C GLY A 162 8.36 12.95 -7.04
N PHE A 163 7.28 12.82 -6.26
CA PHE A 163 6.80 13.83 -5.30
C PHE A 163 7.18 13.42 -3.89
N TYR A 164 7.69 14.37 -3.11
CA TYR A 164 8.27 14.10 -1.81
C TYR A 164 7.94 15.21 -0.81
N GLY A 165 8.09 14.88 0.46
CA GLY A 165 8.05 15.82 1.57
C GLY A 165 8.20 15.08 2.89
N PRO A 166 8.02 15.78 4.02
CA PRO A 166 8.27 15.22 5.33
C PRO A 166 7.31 14.06 5.64
N ILE A 167 7.87 13.07 6.33
CA ILE A 167 7.15 11.98 6.99
C ILE A 167 7.40 12.16 8.48
N SER A 168 6.34 12.30 9.26
CA SER A 168 6.44 12.43 10.71
C SER A 168 5.48 11.50 11.42
N LEU A 169 5.91 11.06 12.59
CA LEU A 169 5.13 10.23 13.50
C LEU A 169 4.93 10.98 14.81
N SER A 170 3.74 10.87 15.36
CA SER A 170 3.40 11.37 16.68
C SER A 170 2.50 10.37 17.40
N GLU A 171 2.44 10.49 18.72
CA GLU A 171 1.50 9.70 19.51
C GLU A 171 0.06 10.11 19.17
N GLY A 172 -0.83 9.13 19.10
CA GLY A 172 -2.26 9.39 18.98
C GLY A 172 -2.77 10.10 20.24
N THR A 173 -3.50 11.19 20.06
CA THR A 173 -4.05 12.00 21.17
C THR A 173 -5.57 12.00 21.22
N ASP A 174 -6.22 11.81 20.07
CA ASP A 174 -7.67 11.77 19.96
C ASP A 174 -8.17 10.32 20.07
N VAL A 175 -8.95 10.07 21.13
CA VAL A 175 -9.50 8.75 21.46
C VAL A 175 -10.35 8.18 20.33
N ALA A 176 -11.12 9.02 19.62
CA ALA A 176 -12.01 8.54 18.57
C ALA A 176 -11.24 7.89 17.41
N TRP A 177 -10.10 8.46 17.02
CA TRP A 177 -9.27 7.93 15.94
C TRP A 177 -8.44 6.72 16.37
N ILE A 178 -8.03 6.69 17.64
CA ILE A 178 -7.39 5.51 18.22
C ILE A 178 -8.37 4.33 18.21
N GLU A 179 -9.59 4.53 18.70
CA GLU A 179 -10.63 3.48 18.71
C GLU A 179 -10.98 3.00 17.30
N ALA A 180 -11.12 3.91 16.33
CA ALA A 180 -11.37 3.57 14.93
C ALA A 180 -10.21 2.74 14.32
N ALA A 181 -8.96 3.10 14.63
CA ALA A 181 -7.79 2.36 14.20
C ALA A 181 -7.70 0.97 14.86
N GLU A 182 -8.00 0.88 16.16
CA GLU A 182 -8.05 -0.39 16.89
C GLU A 182 -9.15 -1.31 16.39
N GLN A 183 -10.34 -0.76 16.11
CA GLN A 183 -11.43 -1.54 15.55
C GLN A 183 -11.03 -2.11 14.18
N SER A 184 -10.48 -1.26 13.32
CA SER A 184 -9.96 -1.68 12.02
C SER A 184 -8.87 -2.77 12.13
N TYR A 185 -8.01 -2.68 13.16
CA TYR A 185 -7.00 -3.71 13.42
C TYR A 185 -7.64 -5.05 13.82
N ARG A 186 -8.67 -5.04 14.67
CA ARG A 186 -9.40 -6.24 15.07
C ARG A 186 -10.12 -6.87 13.87
N ASP A 187 -10.70 -6.06 12.99
CA ASP A 187 -11.38 -6.52 11.77
C ASP A 187 -10.39 -7.17 10.79
N ASP A 188 -9.20 -6.58 10.62
CA ASP A 188 -8.12 -7.18 9.82
C ASP A 188 -7.71 -8.54 10.41
N GLN A 189 -7.53 -8.63 11.74
CA GLN A 189 -7.16 -9.87 12.44
C GLN A 189 -8.25 -10.96 12.38
N ALA A 190 -9.52 -10.56 12.41
CA ALA A 190 -10.64 -11.49 12.26
C ALA A 190 -10.69 -12.04 10.82
N SER A 191 -10.54 -11.15 9.83
CA SER A 191 -10.49 -11.51 8.41
C SER A 191 -9.35 -12.47 8.09
N GLU A 192 -8.15 -12.23 8.65
CA GLU A 192 -7.00 -13.13 8.47
C GLU A 192 -7.23 -14.51 9.10
N ARG A 193 -7.86 -14.55 10.29
CA ARG A 193 -8.20 -15.82 10.94
C ARG A 193 -9.22 -16.62 10.14
N GLN A 194 -10.25 -15.97 9.62
CA GLN A 194 -11.24 -16.62 8.75
C GLN A 194 -10.59 -17.19 7.49
N GLN A 195 -9.72 -16.42 6.82
CA GLN A 195 -9.03 -16.89 5.62
C GLN A 195 -8.12 -18.11 5.88
N ARG A 196 -7.48 -18.19 7.05
CA ARG A 196 -6.67 -19.36 7.44
C ARG A 196 -7.52 -20.56 7.86
N ALA A 197 -8.76 -20.33 8.29
CA ALA A 197 -9.67 -21.37 8.76
C ALA A 197 -10.49 -22.02 7.64
N ILE A 198 -10.47 -21.46 6.41
CA ILE A 198 -11.02 -22.15 5.23
C ILE A 198 -10.12 -23.36 4.97
N PRO A 199 -10.60 -24.60 5.18
CA PRO A 199 -9.85 -25.78 4.79
C PRO A 199 -9.64 -25.68 3.28
N ILE A 200 -8.41 -25.85 2.82
CA ILE A 200 -8.18 -26.22 1.42
C ILE A 200 -8.80 -27.61 1.33
N GLY A 201 -10.08 -27.67 0.95
CA GLY A 201 -10.79 -28.93 0.78
C GLY A 201 -9.94 -29.83 -0.08
N GLU A 202 -9.68 -31.02 0.43
CA GLU A 202 -9.20 -32.15 -0.34
C GLU A 202 -9.98 -32.14 -1.66
N VAL A 203 -9.23 -32.20 -2.76
CA VAL A 203 -9.81 -32.61 -4.03
C VAL A 203 -10.21 -34.07 -3.80
N ASP A 204 -11.41 -34.28 -3.24
CA ASP A 204 -12.06 -35.57 -3.28
C ASP A 204 -12.24 -35.87 -4.75
N ASP A 205 -11.32 -36.71 -5.21
CA ASP A 205 -11.42 -37.60 -6.33
C ASP A 205 -12.89 -38.05 -6.45
N PHE A 206 -13.64 -37.41 -7.35
CA PHE A 206 -14.92 -37.94 -7.84
C PHE A 206 -14.61 -39.16 -8.71
N GLY A 207 -14.05 -40.19 -8.06
CA GLY A 207 -13.94 -41.55 -8.53
C GLY A 207 -15.22 -42.29 -8.15
N ASP A 208 -15.83 -42.88 -9.18
CA ASP A 208 -16.91 -43.86 -9.17
C ASP A 208 -18.33 -43.38 -8.77
N GLU A 209 -19.23 -43.39 -9.76
CA GLU A 209 -20.29 -44.42 -9.86
C GLU A 209 -21.38 -43.96 -10.87
N PHE A 210 -21.06 -43.97 -12.17
CA PHE A 210 -22.11 -44.13 -13.19
C PHE A 210 -22.22 -45.62 -13.48
N GLY A 211 -23.10 -46.28 -12.73
CA GLY A 211 -23.52 -47.65 -12.95
C GLY A 211 -24.05 -47.82 -14.38
N ASP A 212 -23.43 -48.76 -15.08
CA ASP A 212 -23.87 -49.35 -16.33
C ASP A 212 -25.13 -50.19 -16.07
N ASP A 213 -26.30 -49.55 -16.08
CA ASP A 213 -27.59 -50.24 -16.09
C ASP A 213 -27.85 -50.79 -17.50
N GLY A 214 -27.44 -52.04 -17.69
CA GLY A 214 -27.76 -52.86 -18.85
C GLY A 214 -29.27 -53.04 -19.02
N VAL A 215 -29.77 -52.69 -20.21
CA VAL A 215 -31.11 -53.07 -20.67
C VAL A 215 -30.96 -54.10 -21.80
N PRO A 216 -31.27 -55.39 -21.58
CA PRO A 216 -31.49 -56.32 -22.67
C PRO A 216 -32.97 -56.32 -23.08
N PHE A 217 -33.19 -56.59 -24.37
CA PHE A 217 -34.50 -56.80 -25.01
C PHE A 217 -35.33 -57.93 -24.40
#